data_AF-F0RP68-F1
#
_entry.id   AF-F0RP68-F1
#
_cell.length_a   1.000
_cell.length_b   1.000
_cell.length_c   1.000
_cell.angle_alpha   90.00
_cell.angle_beta   90.00
_cell.angle_gamma   90.00
#
_symmetry.space_group_name_H-M   'P 1'
#
loop_
_entity.id
_entity.type
_entity.pdbx_description
1 polymer ?
#
loop_
_entity_poly.entity_id
_entity_poly.type
_entity_poly.pdbx_seq_one_letter_code
_entity_poly.pdbx_strand_id
1 'polypeptide(L)' 'MSRAFVKEDAGSAWEPPAEQCRYQVVWPEGQGREVVYQSDDLLQVLRWMSDERRPRLELRDRSGVLLACV' A
#
# COMPACT_ATOMS: atom_id res chain seq x y z
N MET A 1 41.41 11.44 4.46
CA MET A 1 41.09 10.43 5.49
C MET A 1 39.72 9.86 5.18
N SER A 2 39.64 8.57 4.85
CA SER A 2 38.40 7.90 4.44
C SER A 2 37.57 7.53 5.68
N ARG A 3 36.32 8.03 5.78
CA ARG A 3 35.38 7.60 6.83
C ARG A 3 34.77 6.27 6.39
N ALA A 4 35.16 5.18 7.05
CA ALA A 4 34.48 3.91 6.91
C ALA A 4 33.06 4.04 7.48
N PHE A 5 32.05 3.62 6.72
CA PHE A 5 30.68 3.49 7.20
C PHE A 5 30.62 2.31 8.17
N VAL A 6 30.37 2.59 9.44
CA VAL A 6 30.06 1.55 10.43
C VAL A 6 28.59 1.21 10.26
N LYS A 7 28.28 -0.04 9.91
CA LYS A 7 26.91 -0.55 9.92
C LYS A 7 26.48 -0.68 11.38
N GLU A 8 25.64 0.24 11.84
CA GLU A 8 24.99 0.11 13.14
C GLU A 8 23.97 -1.03 13.06
N ASP A 9 24.27 -2.17 13.68
CA ASP A 9 23.33 -3.28 13.87
C ASP A 9 22.26 -2.92 14.94
N ALA A 10 21.71 -1.71 14.86
CA ALA A 10 20.57 -1.25 15.67
C ALA A 10 19.22 -1.57 15.01
N GLY A 11 19.23 -2.31 13.89
CA GLY A 11 18.03 -2.77 13.23
C GLY A 11 17.54 -4.06 13.87
N SER A 12 16.44 -4.00 14.61
CA SER A 12 15.66 -5.21 14.91
C SER A 12 15.41 -5.98 13.62
N ALA A 13 15.43 -7.32 13.70
CA ALA A 13 14.99 -8.14 12.58
C ALA A 13 13.61 -7.66 12.13
N TRP A 14 13.42 -7.49 10.82
CA TRP A 14 12.12 -7.11 10.28
C TRP A 14 11.10 -8.19 10.67
N GLU A 15 10.09 -7.82 11.44
CA GLU A 15 8.97 -8.69 11.79
C GLU A 15 7.79 -8.35 10.88
N PRO A 16 7.17 -9.34 10.21
CA PRO A 16 5.96 -9.09 9.46
C PRO A 16 4.86 -8.63 10.43
N PRO A 17 4.02 -7.65 10.06
CA PRO A 17 2.89 -7.22 10.87
C PRO A 17 2.01 -8.41 11.28
N ALA A 18 1.66 -8.51 12.56
CA ALA A 18 0.86 -9.62 13.10
C ALA A 18 -0.57 -9.67 12.54
N GLU A 19 -1.09 -8.53 12.08
CA GLU A 19 -2.39 -8.43 11.42
C GLU A 19 -2.20 -8.13 9.93
N GLN A 20 -2.84 -8.92 9.07
CA GLN A 20 -3.03 -8.53 7.68
C GLN A 20 -3.85 -7.24 7.66
N CYS A 21 -3.20 -6.11 7.37
CA CYS A 21 -3.92 -4.85 7.20
C CYS A 21 -4.87 -4.98 6.00
N ARG A 22 -6.11 -4.56 6.19
CA ARG A 22 -7.15 -4.55 5.16
C ARG A 22 -7.31 -3.12 4.64
N TYR A 23 -7.33 -2.99 3.34
CA TYR A 23 -7.60 -1.75 2.63
C TYR A 23 -8.81 -1.93 1.76
N GLN A 24 -9.37 -0.81 1.31
CA GLN A 24 -10.54 -0.77 0.48
C GLN A 24 -10.22 0.01 -0.77
N VAL A 25 -10.50 -0.60 -1.91
CA VAL A 25 -10.47 0.07 -3.19
C VAL A 25 -11.89 0.48 -3.51
N VAL A 26 -12.08 1.74 -3.90
CA VAL A 26 -13.39 2.30 -4.26
C VAL A 26 -13.28 2.83 -5.68
N TRP A 27 -14.22 2.41 -6.53
CA TRP A 27 -14.35 2.88 -7.90
C TRP A 27 -15.50 3.88 -7.97
N PRO A 28 -15.22 5.17 -8.23
CA PRO A 28 -16.26 6.22 -8.25
C PRO A 28 -17.35 5.96 -9.29
N GLU A 29 -17.01 5.28 -10.39
CA GLU A 29 -17.93 5.01 -11.51
C GLU A 29 -18.81 3.75 -11.31
N GLY A 30 -18.95 3.27 -10.07
CA GLY A 30 -20.00 2.31 -9.72
C GLY A 30 -19.61 0.83 -9.77
N GLN A 31 -18.32 0.49 -9.91
CA GLN A 31 -17.85 -0.90 -9.79
C GLN A 31 -17.86 -1.43 -8.34
N GLY A 32 -18.20 -0.59 -7.36
CA GLY A 32 -18.38 -0.98 -5.96
C GLY A 32 -17.12 -0.75 -5.12
N ARG A 33 -16.99 -1.53 -4.05
CA ARG A 33 -15.85 -1.49 -3.11
C ARG A 33 -15.27 -2.90 -2.99
N GLU A 34 -13.96 -2.99 -3.11
CA GLU A 34 -13.21 -4.24 -2.99
C GLU A 34 -12.31 -4.15 -1.76
N VAL A 35 -12.13 -5.26 -1.05
CA VAL A 35 -11.23 -5.34 0.10
C VAL A 35 -9.95 -6.04 -0.34
N VAL A 36 -8.82 -5.37 -0.14
CA VAL A 36 -7.49 -5.90 -0.45
C VAL A 36 -6.64 -6.02 0.81
N TYR A 37 -5.72 -6.97 0.82
CA TYR A 37 -4.87 -7.22 1.97
C TYR A 37 -3.47 -6.63 1.76
N GLN A 38 -2.76 -6.39 2.87
CA GLN A 38 -1.35 -6.04 2.87
C GLN A 38 -0.50 -7.24 2.42
N SER A 39 -0.49 -7.46 1.11
CA SER A 39 0.21 -8.53 0.41
C SER A 39 0.38 -8.10 -1.06
N ASP A 40 0.47 -9.06 -1.97
CA ASP A 40 0.48 -8.84 -3.42
C ASP A 40 -0.76 -8.06 -3.91
N ASP A 41 -1.88 -8.12 -3.20
CA ASP A 41 -3.11 -7.41 -3.56
C ASP A 41 -2.90 -5.88 -3.51
N LEU A 42 -2.28 -5.36 -2.45
CA LEU A 42 -2.00 -3.91 -2.34
C LEU A 42 -1.02 -3.44 -3.40
N LEU A 43 0.03 -4.24 -3.69
CA LEU A 43 0.97 -3.91 -4.76
C LEU A 43 0.29 -3.88 -6.12
N GLN A 44 -0.66 -4.78 -6.35
CA GLN A 44 -1.45 -4.81 -7.58
C GLN A 44 -2.32 -3.55 -7.72
N VAL A 45 -2.93 -3.08 -6.64
CA VAL A 45 -3.70 -1.83 -6.62
C VAL A 45 -2.82 -0.62 -6.90
N LEU A 46 -1.66 -0.51 -6.24
CA LEU A 46 -0.73 0.59 -6.47
C LEU A 46 -0.24 0.62 -7.93
N ARG A 47 -0.04 -0.55 -8.54
CA ARG A 47 0.26 -0.65 -9.98
C ARG A 47 -0.88 -0.17 -10.86
N TRP A 48 -2.13 -0.48 -10.52
CA TRP A 48 -3.27 0.05 -11.27
C TRP A 48 -3.34 1.57 -11.19
N MET A 49 -3.06 2.15 -10.02
CA MET A 49 -3.03 3.60 -9.84
C MET A 49 -1.95 4.27 -10.70
N SER A 50 -0.83 3.59 -10.97
CA SER A 50 0.22 4.13 -11.84
C SER A 50 -0.07 4.07 -13.34
N ASP A 51 -1.12 3.39 -13.80
CA ASP A 51 -1.47 3.30 -15.23
C ASP A 51 -2.54 4.34 -15.59
N GLU A 52 -2.14 5.41 -16.28
CA GLU A 52 -3.02 6.53 -16.69
C GLU A 52 -4.20 6.09 -17.60
N ARG A 53 -4.17 4.88 -18.16
CA ARG A 53 -5.26 4.33 -18.99
C ARG A 53 -6.33 3.63 -18.16
N ARG A 54 -6.12 3.44 -16.86
CA ARG A 54 -7.10 2.81 -15.94
C ARG A 54 -8.13 3.83 -15.44
N PRO A 55 -9.34 3.38 -15.08
CA PRO A 55 -10.32 4.23 -14.43
C PRO A 55 -9.82 4.69 -13.06
N ARG A 56 -10.27 5.89 -12.66
CA ARG A 56 -9.97 6.49 -11.36
C ARG A 56 -10.38 5.57 -10.22
N LEU A 57 -9.55 5.50 -9.18
CA LEU A 57 -9.82 4.69 -8.00
C LEU A 57 -9.28 5.37 -6.75
N GLU A 58 -9.93 5.08 -5.63
CA GLU A 58 -9.52 5.52 -4.31
C GLU A 58 -9.08 4.32 -3.46
N LEU A 59 -7.94 4.45 -2.80
CA LEU A 59 -7.47 3.50 -1.80
C LEU A 59 -7.72 4.08 -0.41
N ARG A 60 -8.46 3.33 0.41
CA ARG A 60 -8.81 3.69 1.78
C ARG A 60 -8.34 2.64 2.77
N ASP A 61 -8.07 3.04 4.01
CA ASP A 61 -7.78 2.11 5.08
C ASP A 61 -9.06 1.44 5.63
N ARG A 62 -8.91 0.57 6.63
CA ARG A 62 -10.04 -0.10 7.31
C ARG A 62 -11.05 0.85 7.95
N SER A 63 -10.60 2.04 8.38
CA SER A 63 -11.44 3.09 8.97
C SER A 63 -12.11 3.98 7.92
N GLY A 64 -11.80 3.79 6.64
CA GLY A 64 -12.31 4.56 5.52
C GLY A 64 -11.51 5.82 5.21
N VAL A 65 -10.36 6.03 5.85
CA VAL A 65 -9.46 7.16 5.59
C VAL A 65 -8.83 6.99 4.22
N LEU A 66 -8.89 8.04 3.39
CA LEU A 66 -8.25 8.07 2.07
C LEU A 66 -6.73 8.06 2.23
N LEU A 67 -6.09 7.05 1.66
CA LEU A 67 -4.63 6.90 1.64
C LEU A 67 -4.03 7.39 0.33
N ALA A 68 -4.69 7.10 -0.79
CA ALA A 68 -4.26 7.51 -2.12
C ALA A 68 -5.45 7.58 -3.10
N CYS A 69 -5.34 8.39 -4.15
CA CYS A 69 -6.29 8.44 -5.27
C CYS A 69 -5.56 8.81 -6.57
N VAL A 70 -6.15 8.40 -7.72
CA VAL A 70 -5.78 8.86 -9.07
C VAL A 70 -7.01 9.21 -9.89
#